data_AF-A0A849PHY8-F1
#
_entry.id   AF-A0A849PHY8-F1
#
_cell.length_a   1.000
_cell.length_b   1.000
_cell.length_c   1.000
_cell.angle_alpha   90.00
_cell.angle_beta   90.00
_cell.angle_gamma   90.00
#
_symmetry.space_group_name_H-M   'P 1'
#
loop_
_entity.id
_entity.type
_entity.pdbx_description
1 polymer ?
#
loop_
_entity_poly.entity_id
_entity_poly.type
_entity_poly.pdbx_seq_one_letter_code
_entity_poly.pdbx_strand_id
1 'polypeptide(L)'
;MNENIFTTVCPGCSIACGMYVREKDDGTFDIDWRKDAVVNAGKLCRFGVRLSANLKNATSIVDGNEVEFSDAVTAAGKAIGDGATFVSVGNTTCAEHLALMKLAENKGAVVNTGMGAFSSIPAECHPTMGVGIPFDAIESAKKIVLFIDPYEQYPLLVRRILAAKENGAAVTAVGWKAVSLADDNKTIDPANYESELALDSDSVIIAELNPSTDPERVMVLLNLAKASGAAIMFMKPFVNAVGCDLASKKTEQKSLDQ
;
A
#
# COMPACT_ATOMS: atom_id res chain seq x y z
N MET A 1 -27.05 26.02 -5.06
CA MET A 1 -26.80 24.57 -5.03
C MET A 1 -25.87 24.31 -3.88
N ASN A 2 -26.29 23.49 -2.92
CA ASN A 2 -25.49 23.17 -1.73
C ASN A 2 -24.74 21.87 -2.02
N GLU A 3 -23.56 21.97 -2.62
CA GLU A 3 -22.69 20.82 -2.82
C GLU A 3 -22.00 20.49 -1.49
N ASN A 4 -22.02 19.22 -1.07
CA ASN A 4 -21.20 18.77 0.04
C ASN A 4 -19.82 18.40 -0.48
N ILE A 5 -18.78 19.03 0.09
CA ILE A 5 -17.38 18.77 -0.27
C ILE A 5 -16.67 18.15 0.92
N PHE A 6 -16.24 16.91 0.75
CA PHE A 6 -15.54 16.14 1.76
C PHE A 6 -14.05 16.10 1.45
N THR A 7 -13.21 16.39 2.45
CA THR A 7 -11.77 16.17 2.36
C THR A 7 -11.46 14.72 2.71
N THR A 8 -10.75 14.02 1.83
CA THR A 8 -10.45 12.59 2.03
C THR A 8 -9.14 12.17 1.34
N VAL A 9 -8.84 10.88 1.34
CA VAL A 9 -7.68 10.25 0.69
C VAL A 9 -8.13 9.19 -0.32
N CYS A 10 -7.38 9.05 -1.40
CA CYS A 10 -7.61 8.06 -2.44
C CYS A 10 -7.38 6.64 -1.87
N PRO A 11 -8.36 5.72 -2.01
CA PRO A 11 -8.22 4.35 -1.53
C PRO A 11 -7.44 3.45 -2.50
N GLY A 12 -6.81 3.99 -3.55
CA GLY A 12 -6.24 3.20 -4.63
C GLY A 12 -5.00 2.39 -4.23
N CYS A 13 -4.04 3.05 -3.57
CA CYS A 13 -2.80 2.42 -3.14
C CYS A 13 -2.23 3.11 -1.89
N SER A 14 -1.14 2.59 -1.34
CA SER A 14 -0.50 3.10 -0.12
C SER A 14 0.06 4.53 -0.19
N ILE A 15 0.05 5.19 -1.36
CA ILE A 15 0.39 6.62 -1.43
C ILE A 15 -0.66 7.45 -0.68
N ALA A 16 -1.93 7.03 -0.62
CA ALA A 16 -3.01 7.76 0.05
C ALA A 16 -3.14 9.23 -0.42
N CYS A 17 -3.18 9.44 -1.74
CA CYS A 17 -3.25 10.78 -2.34
C CYS A 17 -4.42 11.60 -1.79
N GLY A 18 -4.20 12.84 -1.37
CA GLY A 18 -5.28 13.72 -0.92
C GLY A 18 -6.19 14.13 -2.07
N MET A 19 -7.49 14.12 -1.83
CA MET A 19 -8.52 14.48 -2.81
C MET A 19 -9.75 15.09 -2.11
N TYR A 20 -10.62 15.72 -2.89
CA TYR A 20 -11.98 16.03 -2.45
C TYR A 20 -12.97 15.09 -3.11
N VAL A 21 -13.99 14.69 -2.37
CA VAL A 21 -15.20 14.05 -2.89
C VAL A 21 -16.30 15.09 -2.84
N ARG A 22 -16.92 15.36 -3.98
CA ARG A 22 -18.03 16.27 -4.10
C ARG A 22 -19.29 15.48 -4.37
N GLU A 23 -20.22 15.53 -3.44
CA GLU A 23 -21.54 14.93 -3.59
C GLU A 23 -22.49 15.93 -4.24
N LYS A 24 -23.18 15.48 -5.30
CA LYS A 24 -24.20 16.25 -6.02
C LYS A 24 -25.59 15.96 -5.46
N ASP A 25 -26.54 16.84 -5.76
CA ASP A 25 -27.94 16.72 -5.34
C ASP A 25 -28.62 15.42 -5.82
N ASP A 26 -28.11 14.78 -6.89
CA ASP A 26 -28.60 13.51 -7.43
C ASP A 26 -27.96 12.27 -6.78
N GLY A 27 -27.13 12.45 -5.75
CA GLY A 27 -26.41 11.39 -5.05
C GLY A 27 -25.19 10.85 -5.79
N THR A 28 -24.81 11.44 -6.93
CA THR A 28 -23.56 11.10 -7.62
C THR A 28 -22.37 11.83 -7.03
N PHE A 29 -21.19 11.25 -7.22
CA PHE A 29 -19.94 11.79 -6.69
C PHE A 29 -19.01 12.24 -7.81
N ASP A 30 -18.40 13.41 -7.66
CA ASP A 30 -17.23 13.84 -8.42
C ASP A 30 -15.98 13.82 -7.55
N ILE A 31 -14.82 13.69 -8.20
CA ILE A 31 -13.52 13.68 -7.54
C ILE A 31 -12.73 14.90 -8.01
N ASP A 32 -12.37 15.76 -7.06
CA ASP A 32 -11.52 16.92 -7.33
C ASP A 32 -10.11 16.74 -6.79
N TRP A 33 -9.17 17.39 -7.47
CA TRP A 33 -7.79 17.49 -7.01
C TRP A 33 -7.69 18.42 -5.80
N ARG A 34 -7.19 17.90 -4.69
CA ARG A 34 -6.80 18.71 -3.55
C ARG A 34 -5.39 19.28 -3.77
N LYS A 35 -5.30 20.53 -4.23
CA LYS A 35 -4.05 21.14 -4.73
C LYS A 35 -2.96 21.32 -3.67
N ASP A 36 -3.35 21.53 -2.43
CA ASP A 36 -2.49 21.68 -1.26
C ASP A 36 -2.09 20.33 -0.61
N ALA A 37 -2.55 19.20 -1.16
CA ALA A 37 -2.18 17.90 -0.64
C ALA A 37 -0.69 17.61 -0.89
N VAL A 38 0.08 17.62 0.21
CA VAL A 38 1.53 17.41 0.21
C VAL A 38 1.88 16.10 -0.49
N VAL A 39 1.26 14.99 -0.08
CA VAL A 39 1.53 13.61 -0.54
C VAL A 39 1.58 13.47 -2.06
N ASN A 40 0.60 14.01 -2.77
CA ASN A 40 0.41 13.84 -4.21
C ASN A 40 0.68 15.13 -5.01
N ALA A 41 1.18 16.18 -4.37
CA ALA A 41 1.48 17.47 -4.97
C ALA A 41 0.32 18.00 -5.83
N GLY A 42 -0.92 17.85 -5.34
CA GLY A 42 -2.12 18.32 -6.04
C GLY A 42 -2.53 17.56 -7.30
N LYS A 43 -2.03 16.33 -7.51
CA LYS A 43 -2.32 15.49 -8.70
C LYS A 43 -2.95 14.15 -8.32
N LEU A 44 -3.67 13.54 -9.25
CA LEU A 44 -4.24 12.19 -9.10
C LEU A 44 -3.84 11.37 -10.33
N CYS A 45 -3.61 10.07 -10.14
CA CYS A 45 -3.37 9.14 -11.23
C CYS A 45 -4.69 8.79 -11.93
N ARG A 46 -4.59 7.97 -12.99
CA ARG A 46 -5.76 7.47 -13.74
C ARG A 46 -6.80 6.79 -12.84
N PHE A 47 -6.38 6.06 -11.82
CA PHE A 47 -7.31 5.46 -10.85
C PHE A 47 -8.08 6.55 -10.09
N GLY A 48 -7.36 7.50 -9.49
CA GLY A 48 -7.97 8.56 -8.67
C GLY A 48 -8.95 9.44 -9.46
N VAL A 49 -8.60 9.86 -10.67
CA VAL A 49 -9.49 10.69 -11.51
C VAL A 49 -10.73 9.95 -12.01
N ARG A 50 -10.69 8.60 -12.03
CA ARG A 50 -11.82 7.76 -12.45
C ARG A 50 -12.56 7.14 -11.27
N LEU A 51 -12.21 7.51 -10.03
CA LEU A 51 -12.76 6.87 -8.85
C LEU A 51 -14.28 7.04 -8.77
N SER A 52 -14.84 8.19 -9.17
CA SER A 52 -16.30 8.42 -9.23
C SER A 52 -17.04 7.36 -10.06
N ALA A 53 -16.46 6.91 -11.17
CA ALA A 53 -17.07 5.87 -12.01
C ALA A 53 -17.05 4.46 -11.38
N ASN A 54 -16.24 4.27 -10.35
CA ASN A 54 -16.08 3.00 -9.65
C ASN A 54 -16.78 2.99 -8.27
N LEU A 55 -17.21 4.14 -7.77
CA LEU A 55 -18.01 4.23 -6.54
C LEU A 55 -19.43 3.79 -6.86
N LYS A 56 -19.85 2.68 -6.26
CA LYS A 56 -21.21 2.17 -6.33
C LYS A 56 -21.71 1.95 -4.91
N ASN A 57 -23.00 2.19 -4.71
CA ASN A 57 -23.64 1.82 -3.46
C ASN A 57 -23.54 0.30 -3.28
N ALA A 58 -23.21 -0.12 -2.05
CA ALA A 58 -23.24 -1.52 -1.69
C ALA A 58 -24.70 -1.97 -1.52
N THR A 59 -25.02 -3.16 -2.02
CA THR A 59 -26.33 -3.79 -1.85
C THR A 59 -26.17 -5.04 -0.98
N SER A 60 -27.03 -5.20 0.01
CA SER A 60 -27.07 -6.38 0.86
C SER A 60 -27.72 -7.55 0.12
N ILE A 61 -26.99 -8.66 -0.05
CA ILE A 61 -27.44 -9.84 -0.78
C ILE A 61 -27.22 -11.10 0.07
N VAL A 62 -28.22 -11.98 0.14
CA VAL A 62 -28.15 -13.31 0.75
C VAL A 62 -28.64 -14.34 -0.27
N ASP A 63 -27.82 -15.36 -0.54
CA ASP A 63 -28.12 -16.44 -1.50
C ASP A 63 -28.59 -15.93 -2.88
N GLY A 64 -28.00 -14.82 -3.34
CA GLY A 64 -28.30 -14.19 -4.62
C GLY A 64 -29.52 -13.25 -4.62
N ASN A 65 -30.21 -13.08 -3.49
CA ASN A 65 -31.36 -12.19 -3.37
C ASN A 65 -31.01 -10.93 -2.58
N GLU A 66 -31.48 -9.78 -3.05
CA GLU A 66 -31.38 -8.52 -2.31
C GLU A 66 -32.27 -8.57 -1.06
N VAL A 67 -31.71 -8.13 0.07
CA VAL A 67 -32.37 -8.13 1.38
C VAL A 67 -32.04 -6.84 2.15
N GLU A 68 -32.81 -6.56 3.19
CA GLU A 68 -32.51 -5.46 4.12
C GLU A 68 -31.18 -5.69 4.84
N PHE A 69 -30.49 -4.59 5.16
CA PHE A 69 -29.17 -4.65 5.80
C PHE A 69 -29.19 -5.46 7.12
N SER A 70 -30.23 -5.30 7.94
CA SER A 70 -30.38 -6.05 9.20
C SER A 70 -30.49 -7.55 8.99
N ASP A 71 -31.13 -7.98 7.90
CA ASP A 71 -31.31 -9.39 7.57
C ASP A 71 -29.99 -9.98 7.05
N ALA A 72 -29.26 -9.24 6.22
CA ALA A 72 -27.91 -9.62 5.79
C ALA A 72 -26.94 -9.75 6.97
N VAL A 73 -26.95 -8.80 7.92
CA VAL A 73 -26.13 -8.88 9.14
C VAL A 73 -26.51 -10.11 9.99
N THR A 74 -27.80 -10.38 10.14
CA THR A 74 -28.28 -11.55 10.89
C THR A 74 -27.86 -12.86 10.22
N ALA A 75 -27.97 -12.95 8.89
CA ALA A 75 -27.55 -14.10 8.11
C ALA A 75 -26.04 -14.33 8.21
N ALA A 76 -25.23 -13.27 8.04
CA ALA A 76 -23.78 -13.32 8.20
C ALA A 76 -23.39 -13.78 9.61
N GLY A 77 -24.03 -13.26 10.65
CA GLY A 77 -23.78 -13.68 12.04
C GLY A 77 -24.04 -15.17 12.29
N LYS A 78 -25.09 -15.73 11.67
CA LYS A 78 -25.40 -17.17 11.74
C LYS A 78 -24.40 -18.02 10.94
N ALA A 79 -23.85 -17.49 9.85
CA ALA A 79 -22.88 -18.19 9.01
C ALA A 79 -21.48 -18.27 9.63
N ILE A 80 -21.15 -17.39 10.58
CA ILE A 80 -19.88 -17.41 11.33
C ILE A 80 -19.92 -18.54 12.37
N GLY A 81 -19.65 -19.75 11.89
CA GLY A 81 -19.49 -20.96 12.70
C GLY A 81 -18.09 -21.12 13.27
N ASP A 82 -17.88 -22.26 13.93
CA ASP A 82 -16.57 -22.66 14.45
C ASP A 82 -15.59 -22.90 13.29
N GLY A 83 -14.34 -22.45 13.46
CA GLY A 83 -13.30 -22.55 12.42
C GLY A 83 -13.40 -21.49 11.31
N ALA A 84 -14.26 -20.47 11.46
CA ALA A 84 -14.31 -19.35 10.54
C ALA A 84 -12.95 -18.64 10.44
N THR A 85 -12.56 -18.30 9.21
CA THR A 85 -11.35 -17.51 8.94
C THR A 85 -11.74 -16.07 8.68
N PHE A 86 -11.09 -15.14 9.38
CA PHE A 86 -11.31 -13.71 9.24
C PHE A 86 -10.20 -13.12 8.38
N VAL A 87 -10.59 -12.33 7.37
CA VAL A 87 -9.67 -11.71 6.43
C VAL A 87 -10.00 -10.22 6.35
N SER A 88 -8.98 -9.38 6.51
CA SER A 88 -9.07 -7.94 6.29
C SER A 88 -7.95 -7.49 5.37
N VAL A 89 -8.28 -7.28 4.11
CA VAL A 89 -7.36 -6.88 3.05
C VAL A 89 -7.91 -5.66 2.31
N GLY A 90 -7.03 -4.93 1.63
CA GLY A 90 -7.46 -3.86 0.75
C GLY A 90 -7.75 -2.55 1.49
N ASN A 91 -8.95 -2.05 1.26
CA ASN A 91 -9.33 -0.66 1.56
C ASN A 91 -10.15 -0.52 2.84
N THR A 92 -10.09 -1.49 3.75
CA THR A 92 -10.67 -1.37 5.09
C THR A 92 -9.98 -0.25 5.86
N THR A 93 -10.75 0.52 6.60
CA THR A 93 -10.24 1.53 7.54
C THR A 93 -9.64 0.86 8.78
N CYS A 94 -8.81 1.60 9.54
CA CYS A 94 -8.30 1.10 10.82
C CYS A 94 -9.42 0.72 11.80
N ALA A 95 -10.52 1.49 11.82
CA ALA A 95 -11.65 1.24 12.71
C ALA A 95 -12.37 -0.07 12.35
N GLU A 96 -12.63 -0.31 11.06
CA GLU A 96 -13.23 -1.57 10.59
C GLU A 96 -12.33 -2.76 10.86
N HIS A 97 -11.01 -2.61 10.62
CA HIS A 97 -10.05 -3.66 10.92
C HIS A 97 -10.04 -4.03 12.41
N LEU A 98 -10.00 -3.04 13.30
CA LEU A 98 -10.06 -3.25 14.75
C LEU A 98 -11.39 -3.86 15.20
N ALA A 99 -12.51 -3.50 14.57
CA ALA A 99 -13.80 -4.11 14.84
C ALA A 99 -13.81 -5.60 14.43
N LEU A 100 -13.23 -5.93 13.28
CA LEU A 100 -13.09 -7.30 12.82
C LEU A 100 -12.17 -8.12 13.73
N MET A 101 -11.08 -7.52 14.23
CA MET A 101 -10.18 -8.18 15.19
C MET A 101 -10.94 -8.59 16.46
N LYS A 102 -11.73 -7.68 17.04
CA LYS A 102 -12.55 -8.01 18.22
C LYS A 102 -13.55 -9.12 17.95
N LEU A 103 -14.16 -9.13 16.76
CA LEU A 103 -15.08 -10.20 16.36
C LEU A 103 -14.35 -11.55 16.25
N ALA A 104 -13.16 -11.57 15.64
CA ALA A 104 -12.34 -12.77 15.50
C ALA A 104 -11.87 -13.30 16.87
N GLU A 105 -11.41 -12.41 17.76
CA GLU A 105 -11.00 -12.75 19.13
C GLU A 105 -12.14 -13.42 19.92
N ASN A 106 -13.37 -12.89 19.81
CA ASN A 106 -14.56 -13.50 20.43
C ASN A 106 -14.89 -14.90 19.90
N LYS A 107 -14.31 -15.28 18.74
CA LYS A 107 -14.44 -16.59 18.11
C LYS A 107 -13.18 -17.44 18.26
N GLY A 108 -12.19 -17.00 19.05
CA GLY A 108 -10.91 -17.69 19.23
C GLY A 108 -10.06 -17.72 17.96
N ALA A 109 -10.24 -16.76 17.06
CA ALA A 109 -9.56 -16.66 15.77
C ALA A 109 -8.75 -15.35 15.67
N VAL A 110 -7.91 -15.26 14.63
CA VAL A 110 -7.16 -14.06 14.27
C VAL A 110 -7.62 -13.51 12.92
N VAL A 111 -7.37 -12.23 12.68
CA VAL A 111 -7.60 -11.59 11.37
C VAL A 111 -6.33 -11.72 10.52
N ASN A 112 -6.50 -12.24 9.32
CA ASN A 112 -5.43 -12.36 8.33
C ASN A 112 -5.45 -11.17 7.37
N THR A 113 -4.28 -10.59 7.12
CA THR A 113 -4.10 -9.45 6.19
C THR A 113 -3.61 -9.88 4.82
N GLY A 114 -3.38 -11.18 4.63
CA GLY A 114 -2.82 -11.74 3.40
C GLY A 114 -1.41 -11.27 3.05
N MET A 115 -0.78 -10.48 3.92
CA MET A 115 0.57 -9.96 3.74
C MET A 115 1.57 -10.84 4.48
N GLY A 116 1.74 -12.09 4.02
CA GLY A 116 2.52 -13.13 4.71
C GLY A 116 3.97 -12.77 5.03
N ALA A 117 4.57 -11.85 4.28
CA ALA A 117 5.89 -11.34 4.58
C ALA A 117 6.01 -10.73 5.99
N PHE A 118 4.98 -10.06 6.52
CA PHE A 118 5.04 -9.46 7.86
C PHE A 118 5.19 -10.48 8.99
N SER A 119 4.60 -11.68 8.85
CA SER A 119 4.71 -12.75 9.84
C SER A 119 6.07 -13.44 9.85
N SER A 120 6.81 -13.39 8.75
CA SER A 120 8.09 -14.10 8.58
C SER A 120 9.31 -13.21 8.85
N ILE A 121 9.16 -11.89 8.83
CA ILE A 121 10.26 -10.96 9.12
C ILE A 121 10.40 -10.67 10.63
N PRO A 122 11.60 -10.34 11.11
CA PRO A 122 11.81 -9.92 12.49
C PRO A 122 11.02 -8.66 12.85
N ALA A 123 10.47 -8.62 14.07
CA ALA A 123 9.60 -7.52 14.54
C ALA A 123 10.31 -6.16 14.55
N GLU A 124 11.63 -6.14 14.75
CA GLU A 124 12.47 -4.95 14.68
C GLU A 124 12.53 -4.31 13.28
N CYS A 125 12.22 -5.07 12.22
CA CYS A 125 12.17 -4.56 10.85
C CYS A 125 10.81 -3.96 10.49
N HIS A 126 9.77 -4.21 11.29
CA HIS A 126 8.40 -3.74 11.02
C HIS A 126 8.28 -2.21 10.92
N PRO A 127 8.96 -1.37 11.72
CA PRO A 127 8.90 0.08 11.55
C PRO A 127 9.37 0.54 10.16
N THR A 128 10.47 -0.04 9.66
CA THR A 128 11.03 0.25 8.34
C THR A 128 10.07 -0.15 7.22
N MET A 129 9.35 -1.26 7.40
CA MET A 129 8.33 -1.69 6.44
C MET A 129 7.03 -0.90 6.57
N GLY A 130 6.65 -0.50 7.77
CA GLY A 130 5.35 0.12 8.06
C GLY A 130 5.33 1.61 7.74
N VAL A 131 6.28 2.39 8.27
CA VAL A 131 6.24 3.86 8.20
C VAL A 131 6.92 4.40 6.94
N GLY A 132 7.86 3.64 6.36
CA GLY A 132 8.63 4.06 5.19
C GLY A 132 9.51 5.29 5.49
N ILE A 133 9.83 6.05 4.44
CA ILE A 133 10.59 7.30 4.53
C ILE A 133 9.73 8.47 4.04
N PRO A 134 9.99 9.70 4.50
CA PRO A 134 9.27 10.86 3.99
C PRO A 134 9.65 11.12 2.52
N PHE A 135 8.73 11.72 1.75
CA PHE A 135 8.94 11.90 0.31
C PHE A 135 10.08 12.86 -0.03
N ASP A 136 10.41 13.81 0.84
CA ASP A 136 11.57 14.71 0.70
C ASP A 136 12.91 13.95 0.73
N ALA A 137 13.00 12.83 1.46
CA ALA A 137 14.16 11.94 1.43
C ALA A 137 14.35 11.30 0.04
N ILE A 138 13.25 11.00 -0.67
CA ILE A 138 13.32 10.52 -2.07
C ILE A 138 13.80 11.65 -2.98
N GLU A 139 13.25 12.86 -2.84
CA GLU A 139 13.59 14.03 -3.67
C GLU A 139 15.03 14.52 -3.47
N SER A 140 15.62 14.23 -2.30
CA SER A 140 16.98 14.66 -1.93
C SER A 140 18.05 13.60 -2.23
N ALA A 141 17.65 12.37 -2.58
CA ALA A 141 18.55 11.25 -2.80
C ALA A 141 19.55 11.52 -3.95
N LYS A 142 20.75 10.97 -3.85
CA LYS A 142 21.77 11.00 -4.93
C LYS A 142 21.71 9.77 -5.82
N LYS A 143 21.24 8.65 -5.28
CA LYS A 143 21.00 7.41 -6.03
C LYS A 143 19.66 6.83 -5.61
N ILE A 144 18.88 6.36 -6.59
CA ILE A 144 17.62 5.66 -6.35
C ILE A 144 17.69 4.30 -7.03
N VAL A 145 17.42 3.22 -6.30
CA VAL A 145 17.28 1.88 -6.86
C VAL A 145 15.83 1.45 -6.82
N LEU A 146 15.30 1.07 -7.99
CA LEU A 146 13.92 0.62 -8.16
C LEU A 146 13.88 -0.90 -8.33
N PHE A 147 13.18 -1.59 -7.44
CA PHE A 147 12.82 -3.01 -7.57
C PHE A 147 11.37 -3.19 -8.06
N ILE A 148 10.77 -2.10 -8.54
CA ILE A 148 9.38 -1.97 -8.96
C ILE A 148 9.30 -1.06 -10.20
N ASP A 149 8.19 -1.15 -10.93
CA ASP A 149 7.84 -0.15 -11.93
C ASP A 149 6.81 0.84 -11.36
N PRO A 150 7.24 2.04 -10.91
CA PRO A 150 6.34 3.00 -10.31
C PRO A 150 5.35 3.59 -11.33
N TYR A 151 5.60 3.53 -12.65
CA TYR A 151 4.64 4.04 -13.63
C TYR A 151 3.36 3.19 -13.67
N GLU A 152 3.50 1.88 -13.49
CA GLU A 152 2.38 0.95 -13.54
C GLU A 152 1.65 0.88 -12.20
N GLN A 153 2.41 0.80 -11.11
CA GLN A 153 1.86 0.47 -9.79
C GLN A 153 1.61 1.71 -8.92
N TYR A 154 2.52 2.69 -8.96
CA TYR A 154 2.54 3.83 -8.01
C TYR A 154 2.79 5.18 -8.70
N PRO A 155 1.92 5.64 -9.62
CA PRO A 155 2.28 6.70 -10.57
C PRO A 155 2.66 8.05 -9.94
N LEU A 156 2.16 8.35 -8.73
CA LEU A 156 2.51 9.60 -8.05
C LEU A 156 3.90 9.56 -7.41
N LEU A 157 4.48 8.37 -7.20
CA LEU A 157 5.86 8.22 -6.76
C LEU A 157 6.85 8.69 -7.83
N VAL A 158 6.50 8.49 -9.11
CA VAL A 158 7.29 8.96 -10.26
C VAL A 158 7.62 10.45 -10.13
N ARG A 159 6.70 11.26 -9.63
CA ARG A 159 6.91 12.71 -9.47
C ARG A 159 8.05 13.02 -8.49
N ARG A 160 8.19 12.23 -7.43
CA ARG A 160 9.26 12.37 -6.43
C ARG A 160 10.60 11.95 -7.00
N ILE A 161 10.61 10.84 -7.73
CA ILE A 161 11.80 10.34 -8.41
C ILE A 161 12.27 11.34 -9.49
N LEU A 162 11.35 11.94 -10.24
CA LEU A 162 11.69 12.98 -11.23
C LEU A 162 12.28 14.23 -10.58
N ALA A 163 11.74 14.69 -9.45
CA ALA A 163 12.33 15.79 -8.69
C ALA A 163 13.74 15.44 -8.19
N ALA A 164 13.98 14.21 -7.76
CA ALA A 164 15.33 13.74 -7.42
C ALA A 164 16.28 13.78 -8.62
N LYS A 165 15.83 13.33 -9.80
CA LYS A 165 16.61 13.40 -11.05
C LYS A 165 16.94 14.85 -11.43
N GLU A 166 15.99 15.77 -11.29
CA GLU A 166 16.23 17.22 -11.48
C GLU A 166 17.31 17.75 -10.52
N ASN A 167 17.40 17.17 -9.32
CA ASN A 167 18.46 17.43 -8.33
C ASN A 167 19.77 16.64 -8.56
N GLY A 168 19.88 15.92 -9.68
CA GLY A 168 21.07 15.18 -10.09
C GLY A 168 21.14 13.73 -9.62
N ALA A 169 20.02 13.15 -9.14
CA ALA A 169 19.99 11.75 -8.74
C ALA A 169 20.15 10.81 -9.95
N ALA A 170 20.94 9.74 -9.79
CA ALA A 170 20.97 8.62 -10.73
C ALA A 170 19.91 7.58 -10.33
N VAL A 171 19.15 7.06 -11.29
CA VAL A 171 18.11 6.06 -11.06
C VAL A 171 18.47 4.75 -11.74
N THR A 172 18.58 3.66 -10.97
CA THR A 172 18.83 2.31 -11.49
C THR A 172 17.60 1.44 -11.24
N ALA A 173 17.06 0.80 -12.26
CA ALA A 173 16.05 -0.23 -12.10
C ALA A 173 16.69 -1.62 -12.10
N VAL A 174 16.29 -2.46 -11.15
CA VAL A 174 16.76 -3.84 -11.01
C VAL A 174 15.59 -4.79 -11.27
N GLY A 175 15.71 -5.59 -12.32
CA GLY A 175 14.69 -6.55 -12.70
C GLY A 175 14.78 -6.96 -14.16
N TRP A 176 13.98 -7.96 -14.53
CA TRP A 176 13.96 -8.48 -15.90
C TRP A 176 13.26 -7.54 -16.90
N LYS A 177 12.41 -6.64 -16.41
CA LYS A 177 11.66 -5.68 -17.23
C LYS A 177 12.32 -4.32 -17.14
N ALA A 178 12.58 -3.71 -18.30
CA ALA A 178 13.09 -2.35 -18.36
C ALA A 178 12.04 -1.33 -17.89
N VAL A 179 12.47 -0.37 -17.08
CA VAL A 179 11.67 0.74 -16.56
C VAL A 179 12.17 2.03 -17.21
N SER A 180 11.29 2.71 -17.96
CA SER A 180 11.68 3.91 -18.74
C SER A 180 12.10 5.11 -17.87
N LEU A 181 11.79 5.10 -16.57
CA LEU A 181 12.21 6.15 -15.63
C LEU A 181 13.71 6.08 -15.29
N ALA A 182 14.30 4.89 -15.39
CA ALA A 182 15.66 4.63 -14.94
C ALA A 182 16.71 5.06 -15.97
N ASP A 183 17.84 5.56 -15.48
CA ASP A 183 19.03 5.86 -16.27
C ASP A 183 19.77 4.56 -16.65
N ASP A 184 19.69 3.54 -15.80
CA ASP A 184 20.25 2.22 -16.04
C ASP A 184 19.26 1.12 -15.65
N ASN A 185 19.24 0.05 -16.43
CA ASN A 185 18.37 -1.11 -16.23
C ASN A 185 19.24 -2.36 -16.13
N LYS A 186 19.28 -2.97 -14.95
CA LYS A 186 20.17 -4.09 -14.66
C LYS A 186 19.39 -5.34 -14.24
N THR A 187 19.87 -6.49 -14.70
CA THR A 187 19.49 -7.79 -14.15
C THR A 187 20.64 -8.26 -13.26
N ILE A 188 20.50 -8.11 -11.94
CA ILE A 188 21.54 -8.42 -10.97
C ILE A 188 21.09 -9.59 -10.11
N ASP A 189 21.98 -10.54 -9.87
CA ASP A 189 21.76 -11.58 -8.88
C ASP A 189 21.72 -10.97 -7.47
N PRO A 190 20.76 -11.34 -6.59
CA PRO A 190 20.70 -10.84 -5.22
C PRO A 190 22.03 -10.87 -4.45
N ALA A 191 22.89 -11.87 -4.69
CA ALA A 191 24.20 -11.99 -4.05
C ALA A 191 25.19 -10.87 -4.44
N ASN A 192 24.95 -10.17 -5.56
CA ASN A 192 25.83 -9.13 -6.10
C ASN A 192 25.29 -7.72 -5.91
N TYR A 193 24.15 -7.53 -5.22
CA TYR A 193 23.56 -6.21 -5.04
C TYR A 193 24.52 -5.20 -4.39
N GLU A 194 25.26 -5.59 -3.35
CA GLU A 194 26.18 -4.69 -2.65
C GLU A 194 27.30 -4.19 -3.58
N SER A 195 27.94 -5.10 -4.32
CA SER A 195 29.07 -4.77 -5.19
C SER A 195 28.65 -4.02 -6.46
N GLU A 196 27.50 -4.35 -7.04
CA GLU A 196 27.06 -3.79 -8.33
C GLU A 196 26.21 -2.51 -8.23
N LEU A 197 25.56 -2.28 -7.09
CA LEU A 197 24.76 -1.07 -6.85
C LEU A 197 25.55 0.03 -6.14
N ALA A 198 26.58 -0.32 -5.36
CA ALA A 198 27.46 0.62 -4.65
C ALA A 198 26.68 1.74 -3.93
N LEU A 199 25.72 1.33 -3.10
CA LEU A 199 24.85 2.24 -2.35
C LEU A 199 25.56 2.80 -1.11
N ASP A 200 25.11 3.98 -0.68
CA ASP A 200 25.61 4.72 0.47
C ASP A 200 24.45 5.39 1.22
N SER A 201 24.74 6.23 2.21
CA SER A 201 23.73 6.91 3.02
C SER A 201 22.88 7.93 2.26
N ASP A 202 23.33 8.36 1.08
CA ASP A 202 22.57 9.28 0.21
C ASP A 202 21.71 8.52 -0.82
N SER A 203 21.64 7.19 -0.71
CA SER A 203 20.83 6.32 -1.56
C SER A 203 19.45 6.03 -0.98
N VAL A 204 18.49 5.80 -1.88
CA VAL A 204 17.14 5.29 -1.55
C VAL A 204 16.84 4.02 -2.34
N ILE A 205 16.39 2.97 -1.64
CA ILE A 205 15.85 1.75 -2.22
C ILE A 205 14.32 1.83 -2.21
N ILE A 206 13.69 1.62 -3.36
CA ILE A 206 12.24 1.56 -3.50
C ILE A 206 11.84 0.18 -3.98
N ALA A 207 11.06 -0.53 -3.16
CA ALA A 207 10.58 -1.87 -3.42
C ALA A 207 9.07 -1.97 -3.15
N GLU A 208 8.48 -3.14 -3.44
CA GLU A 208 7.08 -3.44 -3.14
C GLU A 208 7.00 -4.58 -2.14
N LEU A 209 5.99 -4.47 -1.28
CA LEU A 209 5.50 -5.53 -0.43
C LEU A 209 4.02 -5.75 -0.79
N ASN A 210 3.71 -6.95 -1.29
CA ASN A 210 2.38 -7.38 -1.68
C ASN A 210 2.11 -8.81 -1.14
N PRO A 211 0.88 -9.35 -1.28
CA PRO A 211 0.54 -10.67 -0.77
C PRO A 211 1.38 -11.84 -1.33
N SER A 212 2.03 -11.66 -2.46
CA SER A 212 2.88 -12.66 -3.12
C SER A 212 4.38 -12.36 -2.97
N THR A 213 4.75 -11.37 -2.15
CA THR A 213 6.16 -11.05 -1.91
C THR A 213 6.81 -12.13 -1.04
N ASP A 214 7.89 -12.71 -1.56
CA ASP A 214 8.75 -13.64 -0.83
C ASP A 214 9.45 -12.93 0.36
N PRO A 215 9.26 -13.40 1.61
CA PRO A 215 9.94 -12.85 2.77
C PRO A 215 11.48 -12.86 2.67
N GLU A 216 12.07 -13.86 2.01
CA GLU A 216 13.53 -13.93 1.86
C GLU A 216 14.03 -12.74 1.04
N ARG A 217 13.31 -12.39 -0.03
CA ARG A 217 13.62 -11.23 -0.86
C ARG A 217 13.51 -9.92 -0.07
N VAL A 218 12.53 -9.80 0.83
CA VAL A 218 12.41 -8.63 1.73
C VAL A 218 13.64 -8.53 2.61
N MET A 219 14.09 -9.65 3.20
CA MET A 219 15.28 -9.68 4.06
C MET A 219 16.56 -9.32 3.32
N VAL A 220 16.72 -9.77 2.06
CA VAL A 220 17.86 -9.35 1.21
C VAL A 220 17.90 -7.83 1.08
N LEU A 221 16.77 -7.19 0.77
CA LEU A 221 16.72 -5.74 0.57
C LEU A 221 16.93 -4.96 1.88
N LEU A 222 16.40 -5.47 3.00
CA LEU A 222 16.65 -4.89 4.32
C LEU A 222 18.14 -4.98 4.71
N ASN A 223 18.79 -6.11 4.43
CA ASN A 223 20.22 -6.28 4.68
C ASN A 223 21.07 -5.36 3.80
N LEU A 224 20.71 -5.22 2.52
CA LEU A 224 21.36 -4.27 1.61
C LEU A 224 21.26 -2.83 2.12
N ALA A 225 20.06 -2.41 2.55
CA ALA A 225 19.84 -1.09 3.14
C ALA A 225 20.70 -0.89 4.39
N LYS A 226 20.73 -1.89 5.28
CA LYS A 226 21.53 -1.86 6.51
C LYS A 226 23.04 -1.79 6.24
N ALA A 227 23.55 -2.56 5.28
CA ALA A 227 24.97 -2.62 4.94
C ALA A 227 25.46 -1.32 4.28
N SER A 228 24.64 -0.72 3.43
CA SER A 228 24.98 0.53 2.73
C SER A 228 24.67 1.80 3.51
N GLY A 229 23.80 1.73 4.52
CA GLY A 229 23.22 2.90 5.18
C GLY A 229 22.12 3.58 4.36
N ALA A 230 21.73 3.01 3.22
CA ALA A 230 20.68 3.55 2.36
C ALA A 230 19.32 3.54 3.05
N ALA A 231 18.51 4.56 2.77
CA ALA A 231 17.11 4.57 3.11
C ALA A 231 16.34 3.54 2.27
N ILE A 232 15.27 2.95 2.81
CA ILE A 232 14.44 1.96 2.09
C ILE A 232 12.95 2.22 2.30
N MET A 233 12.17 2.10 1.23
CA MET A 233 10.71 2.22 1.24
C MET A 233 10.07 1.01 0.56
N PHE A 234 9.13 0.37 1.25
CA PHE A 234 8.27 -0.66 0.69
C PHE A 234 6.88 -0.10 0.37
N MET A 235 6.61 0.07 -0.92
CA MET A 235 5.28 0.38 -1.45
C MET A 235 4.33 -0.79 -1.20
N LYS A 236 3.06 -0.50 -0.96
CA LYS A 236 2.02 -1.51 -0.73
C LYS A 236 0.82 -1.27 -1.65
N PRO A 237 0.18 -2.33 -2.15
CA PRO A 237 -0.91 -2.19 -3.11
C PRO A 237 -2.16 -1.55 -2.51
N PHE A 238 -2.31 -1.56 -1.18
CA PHE A 238 -3.54 -1.11 -0.51
C PHE A 238 -3.30 0.09 0.41
N VAL A 239 -4.28 1.00 0.45
CA VAL A 239 -4.18 2.27 1.19
C VAL A 239 -3.92 2.07 2.68
N ASN A 240 -4.54 1.07 3.29
CA ASN A 240 -4.46 0.84 4.73
C ASN A 240 -3.62 -0.38 5.12
N ALA A 241 -2.79 -0.89 4.21
CA ALA A 241 -1.93 -2.05 4.51
C ALA A 241 -1.05 -1.83 5.74
N VAL A 242 -0.54 -0.59 5.92
CA VAL A 242 0.24 -0.20 7.09
C VAL A 242 -0.60 -0.21 8.36
N GLY A 243 -1.80 0.40 8.34
CA GLY A 243 -2.66 0.45 9.53
C GLY A 243 -3.08 -0.93 10.00
N CYS A 244 -3.43 -1.82 9.06
CA CYS A 244 -3.74 -3.21 9.36
C CYS A 244 -2.55 -3.97 9.96
N ASP A 245 -1.35 -3.82 9.41
CA ASP A 245 -0.13 -4.40 9.97
C ASP A 245 0.12 -3.89 11.40
N LEU A 246 0.15 -2.57 11.59
CA LEU A 246 0.37 -1.93 12.90
C LEU A 246 -0.61 -2.42 13.97
N ALA A 247 -1.88 -2.61 13.61
CA ALA A 247 -2.90 -3.14 14.51
C ALA A 247 -2.67 -4.63 14.82
N SER A 248 -2.20 -5.40 13.84
CA SER A 248 -2.07 -6.85 13.90
C SER A 248 -0.71 -7.38 14.37
N LYS A 249 0.29 -6.52 14.63
CA LYS A 249 1.69 -6.92 14.94
C LYS A 249 1.88 -7.97 16.04
N LYS A 250 0.91 -8.13 16.93
CA LYS A 250 0.96 -9.07 18.06
C LYS A 250 0.15 -10.34 17.83
N THR A 251 -0.41 -10.51 16.62
CA THR A 251 -1.22 -11.66 16.25
C THR A 251 -0.41 -12.58 15.34
N GLU A 252 -0.54 -13.90 15.53
CA GLU A 252 0.07 -14.91 14.65
C GLU A 252 -0.70 -14.96 13.32
N GLN A 253 -0.54 -13.93 12.48
CA GLN A 253 -1.19 -13.85 11.18
C GLN A 253 -0.70 -14.95 10.24
N LYS A 254 -1.60 -15.49 9.43
CA LYS A 254 -1.27 -16.41 8.34
C LYS A 254 -1.31 -15.70 6.99
N SER A 255 -0.52 -16.21 6.05
CA SER A 255 -0.57 -15.82 4.64
C SER A 255 -1.78 -16.45 3.93
N LEU A 256 -2.10 -16.00 2.70
CA LEU A 256 -3.28 -16.50 1.96
C LEU A 256 -3.11 -17.94 1.46
N ASP A 257 -1.89 -18.45 1.45
CA ASP A 257 -1.46 -19.76 0.97
C ASP A 257 -1.29 -20.81 2.10
N GLN A 258 -1.63 -20.47 3.35
CA GLN A 258 -1.55 -21.32 4.54
C GLN A 258 -2.92 -21.48 5.23
#